data_AF-A0A1F2QBL7-F1
#
_entry.id   AF-A0A1F2QBL7-F1
#
_cell.length_a   1.000
_cell.length_b   1.000
_cell.length_c   1.000
_cell.angle_alpha   90.00
_cell.angle_beta   90.00
_cell.angle_gamma   90.00
#
_symmetry.space_group_name_H-M   'P 1'
#
loop_
_entity.id
_entity.type
_entity.pdbx_description
1 polymer ?
#
loop_
_entity_poly.entity_id
_entity_poly.type
_entity_poly.pdbx_seq_one_letter_code
_entity_poly.pdbx_strand_id
1 'polypeptide(L)' 'MSDTCGRCKHTEEEMKVVMLAEELANAYAALPSEHPSELAEVCDAIHRIQGLLTMRIARRAEPDVYPVKGEDDG' A
#
# COMPACT_ATOMS: atom_id res chain seq x y z
N MET A 1 16.07 -9.82 13.78
CA MET A 1 16.60 -9.59 12.42
C MET A 1 16.10 -8.22 12.02
N SER A 2 16.99 -7.25 11.90
CA SER A 2 16.63 -5.86 11.60
C SER A 2 16.76 -5.67 10.10
N ASP A 3 15.80 -6.19 9.34
CA ASP A 3 15.76 -6.16 7.88
C ASP A 3 15.24 -4.82 7.35
N THR A 4 15.89 -3.73 7.77
CA THR A 4 15.71 -2.42 7.14
C THR A 4 17.08 -1.91 6.72
N CYS A 5 17.32 -1.90 5.40
CA CYS A 5 18.28 -0.96 4.81
C CYS A 5 17.93 0.41 5.41
N GLY A 6 18.85 1.08 6.12
CA GLY A 6 18.60 2.31 6.88
C GLY A 6 18.08 3.52 6.08
N ARG A 7 17.75 3.32 4.80
CA ARG A 7 17.13 4.27 3.87
C ARG A 7 15.66 3.96 3.58
N CYS A 8 15.23 2.70 3.71
CA CYS A 8 13.86 2.27 3.43
C CYS A 8 13.04 2.30 4.71
N LYS A 9 11.99 3.13 4.72
CA LYS A 9 11.08 3.23 5.88
C LYS A 9 10.06 2.09 5.94
N HIS A 10 9.98 1.22 4.93
CA HIS A 10 9.07 0.07 4.84
C HIS A 10 9.76 -1.24 5.24
N THR A 11 9.00 -2.23 5.71
CA THR A 11 9.49 -3.60 5.96
C THR A 11 9.47 -4.45 4.69
N GLU A 12 10.06 -5.65 4.74
CA GLU A 12 10.00 -6.61 3.64
C GLU A 12 8.56 -7.07 3.37
N GLU A 13 7.76 -7.29 4.41
CA GLU A 13 6.36 -7.70 4.28
C GLU A 13 5.50 -6.60 3.65
N GLU A 14 5.78 -5.34 3.97
CA GLU A 14 5.10 -4.21 3.33
C GLU A 14 5.49 -4.10 1.85
N MET A 15 6.77 -4.28 1.54
CA MET A 15 7.21 -4.31 0.15
C MET A 15 6.58 -5.48 -0.62
N LYS A 16 6.41 -6.64 0.03
CA LYS A 16 5.70 -7.78 -0.55
C LYS A 16 4.26 -7.45 -0.91
N VAL A 17 3.54 -6.67 -0.09
CA VAL A 17 2.18 -6.21 -0.42
C VAL A 17 2.19 -5.29 -1.64
N VAL A 18 3.18 -4.40 -1.76
CA VAL A 18 3.33 -3.53 -2.95
C VAL A 18 3.53 -4.37 -4.21
N MET A 19 4.43 -5.34 -4.17
CA MET A 19 4.72 -6.22 -5.32
C MET A 19 3.49 -7.05 -5.73
N LEU A 20 2.74 -7.59 -4.76
CA LEU A 20 1.50 -8.33 -5.06
C LEU A 20 0.43 -7.44 -5.72
N ALA A 21 0.34 -6.17 -5.33
CA ALA A 21 -0.59 -5.23 -5.94
C ALA A 21 -0.18 -4.89 -7.39
N GLU A 22 1.11 -4.76 -7.67
CA GLU A 22 1.65 -4.59 -9.03
C GLU A 22 1.37 -5.83 -9.89
N GLU A 23 1.65 -7.03 -9.37
CA GLU A 23 1.35 -8.29 -10.06
C GLU A 23 -0.13 -8.41 -10.40
N LEU A 24 -1.01 -8.06 -9.47
CA LEU A 24 -2.46 -8.05 -9.70
C LEU A 24 -2.85 -7.05 -10.80
N ALA A 25 -2.30 -5.84 -10.77
CA ALA A 25 -2.57 -4.82 -11.79
C ALA A 25 -2.19 -5.33 -13.20
N ASN A 26 -0.99 -5.88 -13.32
CA ASN A 26 -0.46 -6.39 -14.58
C ASN A 26 -1.24 -7.61 -15.06
N ALA A 27 -1.56 -8.55 -14.17
CA ALA A 27 -2.33 -9.73 -14.50
C ALA A 27 -3.75 -9.37 -14.97
N TYR A 28 -4.41 -8.43 -14.30
CA TYR A 28 -5.75 -7.97 -14.68
C TYR A 28 -5.75 -7.25 -16.03
N ALA A 29 -4.80 -6.35 -16.26
CA ALA A 29 -4.68 -5.60 -17.52
C ALA A 29 -4.41 -6.50 -18.74
N ALA A 30 -3.91 -7.71 -18.54
CA ALA A 30 -3.67 -8.69 -19.60
C ALA A 30 -4.91 -9.53 -19.95
N LEU A 31 -5.98 -9.46 -19.15
CA LEU A 31 -7.23 -10.17 -19.44
C LEU A 31 -7.97 -9.50 -20.61
N PRO A 32 -8.76 -10.25 -21.41
CA PRO A 32 -9.70 -9.65 -22.34
C PRO A 32 -10.65 -8.69 -21.61
N SER A 33 -10.81 -7.49 -22.15
CA SER A 33 -11.72 -6.49 -21.58
C SER A 33 -13.17 -6.92 -21.78
N GLU A 34 -13.92 -7.08 -20.68
CA GLU A 34 -15.36 -7.34 -20.70
C GLU A 34 -16.15 -6.02 -20.60
N HIS A 35 -15.67 -5.05 -19.81
CA HIS A 35 -16.25 -3.71 -19.74
C HIS A 35 -15.19 -2.59 -19.60
N PRO A 36 -15.35 -1.44 -20.30
CA PRO A 36 -14.32 -0.40 -20.37
C PRO A 36 -13.98 0.29 -19.04
N SER A 37 -14.85 0.22 -18.02
CA SER A 37 -14.58 0.81 -16.70
C SER A 37 -13.80 -0.10 -15.75
N GLU A 38 -13.77 -1.41 -15.99
CA GLU A 38 -13.31 -2.36 -14.97
C GLU A 38 -11.83 -2.19 -14.65
N LEU A 39 -11.00 -1.92 -15.67
CA LEU A 39 -9.58 -1.64 -15.47
C LEU A 39 -9.37 -0.42 -14.56
N ALA A 40 -10.16 0.65 -14.75
CA ALA A 40 -10.09 1.83 -13.90
C ALA A 40 -10.53 1.51 -12.46
N GLU A 41 -11.60 0.73 -12.29
CA GLU A 41 -12.09 0.31 -10.98
C GLU A 41 -11.07 -0.57 -10.22
N VAL A 42 -10.39 -1.47 -10.91
CA VAL A 42 -9.31 -2.29 -10.35
C VAL A 42 -8.11 -1.42 -9.96
N CYS A 43 -7.69 -0.49 -10.82
CA CYS A 43 -6.63 0.47 -10.49
C CYS A 43 -6.98 1.30 -9.25
N ASP A 44 -8.21 1.79 -9.14
CA ASP A 44 -8.66 2.55 -7.96
C ASP A 44 -8.64 1.70 -6.69
N ALA A 45 -9.03 0.43 -6.76
CA ALA A 45 -8.94 -0.49 -5.64
C ALA A 45 -7.48 -0.72 -5.20
N ILE A 46 -6.56 -0.90 -6.15
CA ILE A 46 -5.12 -1.03 -5.88
C ILE A 46 -4.57 0.24 -5.22
N HIS A 47 -4.88 1.43 -5.74
CA HIS A 47 -4.44 2.69 -5.15
C HIS A 47 -4.94 2.86 -3.72
N ARG A 48 -6.17 2.42 -3.41
CA ARG A 48 -6.68 2.42 -2.02
C ARG A 48 -5.83 1.52 -1.11
N ILE A 49 -5.46 0.32 -1.57
CA ILE A 49 -4.60 -0.60 -0.81
C ILE A 49 -3.22 0.03 -0.56
N GLN A 50 -2.61 0.59 -1.60
CA GLN A 50 -1.31 1.26 -1.49
C GLN A 50 -1.37 2.49 -0.57
N GLY A 51 -2.47 3.24 -0.59
CA GLY A 51 -2.70 4.37 0.32
C GLY A 51 -2.78 3.93 1.79
N LEU A 52 -3.51 2.86 2.09
CA LEU A 52 -3.58 2.29 3.43
C LEU A 52 -2.20 1.82 3.92
N LEU A 53 -1.45 1.13 3.07
CA LEU A 53 -0.09 0.69 3.37
C LEU A 53 0.85 1.87 3.62
N THR A 54 0.74 2.92 2.80
CA THR A 54 1.51 4.16 2.97
C THR A 54 1.25 4.80 4.32
N MET A 55 -0.03 4.92 4.72
CA MET A 55 -0.38 5.47 6.03
C MET A 55 0.14 4.61 7.18
N ARG A 56 0.14 3.28 7.01
CA ARG A 56 0.73 2.35 7.99
C ARG A 56 2.23 2.57 8.15
N ILE A 57 2.96 2.73 7.05
CA ILE A 57 4.41 3.03 7.05
C ILE A 57 4.67 4.38 7.69
N ALA A 58 3.90 5.41 7.31
CA ALA A 58 4.06 6.78 7.79
C ALA A 58 3.85 6.89 9.30
N ARG A 59 2.81 6.27 9.85
CA ARG A 59 2.55 6.25 11.31
C ARG A 59 3.70 5.60 12.10
N ARG A 60 4.35 4.57 11.56
CA ARG A 60 5.54 3.96 12.19
C ARG A 60 6.79 4.82 12.04
N ALA A 61 6.98 5.42 10.87
CA ALA A 61 8.20 6.12 10.52
C ALA A 61 8.29 7.54 11.10
N GLU A 62 7.15 8.22 11.24
CA GLU A 62 7.01 9.63 11.62
C GLU A 62 5.74 9.81 12.50
N PRO A 63 5.68 9.20 13.71
CA PRO A 63 4.47 9.20 14.55
C PRO A 63 4.00 10.60 14.98
N ASP A 64 4.93 11.56 15.14
CA ASP A 64 4.60 12.94 15.50
C ASP A 64 3.84 13.69 14.39
N VAL A 65 4.08 13.30 13.13
CA VAL A 65 3.41 13.87 11.95
C VAL A 65 2.13 13.09 11.63
N TYR A 66 2.18 11.77 11.82
CA TYR A 66 1.10 10.84 11.52
C TYR A 66 0.71 10.06 12.78
N PRO A 67 -0.06 10.68 13.71
CA PRO A 67 -0.40 10.05 14.98
C PRO A 67 -1.24 8.80 14.77
N VAL A 68 -0.96 7.73 15.52
CA VAL A 68 -1.88 6.58 15.65
C VAL A 68 -3.07 7.05 16.47
N LYS A 69 -4.28 6.95 15.94
CA LYS A 69 -5.47 7.39 16.68
C LYS A 69 -5.63 6.47 17.90
N GLY A 70 -5.33 6.98 19.10
CA GLY A 70 -5.36 6.19 20.33
C GLY A 70 -4.71 6.77 21.60
N GLU A 71 -4.00 7.90 21.59
CA GLU A 71 -3.32 8.41 22.80
C GLU A 71 -3.83 9.75 23.39
N ASP A 72 -4.68 10.51 22.69
CA ASP A 72 -5.17 11.82 23.20
C ASP A 72 -6.69 12.03 23.07
N ASP A 73 -7.49 10.97 22.93
CA ASP A 73 -8.96 11.05 22.94
C ASP A 73 -9.56 10.85 24.36
N GLY A 74 -8.82 11.25 25.41
CA GLY A 74 -9.20 11.13 26.84
C GLY A 74 -9.16 12.45 27.59
#